data_AF-A0A450YQB2-F1
#
_entry.id   AF-A0A450YQB2-F1
#
_cell.length_a   1.000
_cell.length_b   1.000
_cell.length_c   1.000
_cell.angle_alpha   90.00
_cell.angle_beta   90.00
_cell.angle_gamma   90.00
#
_symmetry.space_group_name_H-M   'P 1'
#
loop_
_entity.id
_entity.type
_entity.pdbx_description
1 polymer ?
#
loop_
_entity_poly.entity_id
_entity_poly.type
_entity_poly.pdbx_seq_one_letter_code
_entity_poly.pdbx_strand_id
1 'polypeptide(L)' 'MPAFIDATRESIPGAEEKIAFDKFHVAKYLGEAVDRVRWQEHKAPMPEGREDLKGSKYDRLYDQANRIPEKSPNFR' A
#
# COMPACT_ATOMS: atom_id res chain seq x y z
N MET A 1 -7.56 8.25 16.13
CA MET A 1 -6.43 8.71 15.31
C MET A 1 -5.14 8.38 16.06
N PRO A 2 -3.93 8.56 15.51
CA PRO A 2 -2.73 8.30 16.29
C PRO A 2 -2.69 9.16 17.56
N ALA A 3 -2.41 8.56 18.72
CA ALA A 3 -2.53 9.21 20.04
C ALA A 3 -1.76 10.53 20.15
N PHE A 4 -0.66 10.67 19.40
CA PHE A 4 0.17 11.87 19.35
C PHE A 4 -0.48 13.05 18.62
N ILE A 5 -1.35 12.81 17.64
CA ILE A 5 -2.08 13.89 16.95
C ILE A 5 -3.10 14.51 17.91
N ASP A 6 -3.87 13.67 18.59
CA ASP A 6 -4.93 14.10 19.50
C ASP A 6 -4.34 14.84 20.72
N ALA A 7 -3.27 14.31 21.32
CA ALA A 7 -2.56 14.98 22.41
C ALA A 7 -1.97 16.35 21.99
N THR A 8 -1.45 16.45 20.76
CA THR A 8 -0.91 17.72 20.23
C THR A 8 -2.02 18.74 20.02
N ARG A 9 -3.18 18.32 19.51
CA ARG A 9 -4.37 19.18 19.34
C ARG A 9 -4.90 19.73 20.65
N GLU A 10 -4.88 18.93 21.71
CA GLU A 10 -5.33 19.35 23.05
C GLU A 10 -4.34 20.30 23.72
N SER A 11 -3.03 20.07 23.52
CA SER A 11 -1.99 20.78 24.27
C SER A 11 -1.48 22.05 23.60
N ILE A 12 -1.62 22.18 22.27
CA ILE A 12 -1.01 23.28 21.51
C ILE A 12 -2.06 24.11 20.77
N PRO A 13 -2.17 25.43 21.05
CA PRO A 13 -3.00 26.33 20.26
C PRO A 13 -2.54 26.36 18.80
N GLY A 14 -3.49 26.17 17.87
CA GLY A 14 -3.19 26.10 16.43
C GLY A 14 -2.38 24.86 16.04
N ALA A 15 -2.52 23.74 16.76
CA ALA A 15 -1.80 22.50 16.48
C ALA A 15 -1.96 21.99 15.04
N GLU A 16 -3.15 22.13 14.44
CA GLU A 16 -3.44 21.73 13.05
C GLU A 16 -2.39 22.25 12.06
N GLU A 17 -2.01 23.53 12.20
CA GLU A 17 -1.05 24.19 11.31
C GLU A 17 0.41 23.82 11.60
N LYS A 18 0.68 23.25 12.78
CA LYS A 18 2.02 22.94 13.28
C LYS A 18 2.37 21.45 13.15
N ILE A 19 1.38 20.59 12.97
CA ILE A 19 1.61 19.16 12.77
C ILE A 19 2.23 18.96 11.39
N ALA A 20 3.49 18.53 11.39
CA ALA A 20 4.18 18.13 10.17
C ALA A 20 4.12 16.60 10.03
N PHE A 21 3.66 16.14 8.86
CA PHE A 21 3.81 14.74 8.46
C PHE A 21 5.09 14.60 7.65
N ASP A 22 6.06 13.85 8.18
CA ASP A 22 7.25 13.55 7.40
C ASP A 22 6.96 12.56 6.27
N LYS A 23 7.78 12.64 5.24
CA LYS A 23 7.64 11.84 4.02
C LYS A 23 7.74 10.34 4.29
N PHE A 24 8.49 9.92 5.32
CA PHE A 24 8.69 8.51 5.61
C PHE A 24 7.40 7.87 6.14
N HIS A 25 6.74 8.49 7.12
CA HIS A 25 5.48 7.97 7.66
C HIS A 25 4.36 8.00 6.62
N VAL A 26 4.30 9.03 5.78
CA VAL A 26 3.31 9.09 4.67
C VAL A 26 3.54 7.97 3.66
N ALA A 27 4.78 7.79 3.20
CA ALA A 27 5.11 6.73 2.24
C ALA A 27 4.88 5.34 2.83
N LYS A 28 5.25 5.13 4.09
CA LYS A 28 5.00 3.87 4.81
C LYS A 28 3.50 3.57 4.89
N TYR A 29 2.69 4.53 5.32
CA TYR A 29 1.24 4.37 5.43
C TYR A 29 0.59 4.01 4.09
N LEU A 30 0.99 4.70 3.01
CA LEU A 30 0.52 4.39 1.66
C LEU A 30 0.96 2.98 1.21
N GLY A 31 2.22 2.61 1.48
CA GLY A 31 2.74 1.28 1.16
C GLY A 31 1.98 0.15 1.87
N GLU A 32 1.68 0.32 3.16
CA GLU A 32 0.88 -0.62 3.95
C GLU A 32 -0.55 -0.79 3.39
N ALA A 33 -1.18 0.32 2.96
CA ALA A 33 -2.50 0.29 2.34
C ALA A 33 -2.50 -0.51 1.03
N VAL A 34 -1.52 -0.26 0.16
CA VAL A 34 -1.35 -0.99 -1.11
C VAL A 34 -1.09 -2.48 -0.85
N ASP A 35 -0.20 -2.80 0.09
CA ASP A 35 0.10 -4.19 0.43
C ASP A 35 -1.11 -4.94 1.00
N ARG A 36 -1.98 -4.27 1.76
CA ARG A 36 -3.23 -4.85 2.27
C ARG A 36 -4.18 -5.22 1.15
N VAL A 37 -4.43 -4.31 0.20
CA VAL A 37 -5.30 -4.57 -0.96
C VAL A 37 -4.73 -5.74 -1.78
N ARG A 38 -3.43 -5.70 -2.07
CA ARG A 38 -2.73 -6.76 -2.79
C ARG A 38 -2.90 -8.13 -2.12
N TRP A 39 -2.79 -8.20 -0.80
CA TRP A 39 -3.00 -9.44 -0.05
C TRP A 39 -4.44 -9.93 -0.14
N GLN A 40 -5.43 -9.04 -0.03
CA GLN A 40 -6.84 -9.39 -0.16
C GLN A 40 -7.16 -9.94 -1.54
N GLU A 41 -6.70 -9.27 -2.60
CA GLU A 41 -6.88 -9.72 -3.98
C GLU A 41 -6.17 -11.04 -4.28
N HIS A 42 -4.99 -11.26 -3.71
CA HIS A 42 -4.30 -12.55 -3.84
C HIS A 42 -5.02 -13.68 -3.09
N LYS A 43 -5.63 -13.37 -1.94
CA LYS A 43 -6.33 -14.37 -1.12
C LYS A 43 -7.71 -14.72 -1.67
N ALA A 44 -8.41 -13.75 -2.27
CA ALA A 44 -9.77 -13.91 -2.76
C ALA A 44 -9.98 -15.11 -3.72
N PRO A 45 -9.09 -15.40 -4.70
CA PRO A 45 -9.25 -16.51 -5.64
C PRO A 45 -8.66 -17.86 -5.18
N MET A 46 -8.00 -17.91 -4.02
CA MET A 46 -7.39 -19.14 -3.49
C MET A 46 -8.40 -20.24 -3.12
N PRO A 47 -9.59 -19.93 -2.56
CA PRO A 47 -10.63 -20.94 -2.31
C PRO A 47 -11.08 -21.67 -3.58
N GLU A 48 -11.05 -20.99 -4.73
CA GLU A 48 -11.38 -21.54 -6.04
C GLU A 48 -10.19 -22.28 -6.69
N GLY A 49 -9.08 -22.44 -5.97
CA GLY A 49 -7.86 -23.12 -6.45
C GLY A 49 -7.07 -22.34 -7.49
N ARG A 50 -7.37 -21.04 -7.69
CA ARG A 50 -6.63 -20.19 -8.62
C ARG A 50 -5.41 -19.58 -7.93
N GLU A 51 -4.22 -19.97 -8.38
CA GLU A 51 -2.92 -19.46 -7.92
C GLU A 51 -2.24 -18.54 -8.94
N ASP A 52 -3.02 -18.01 -9.87
CA ASP A 52 -2.60 -17.22 -11.02
C ASP A 52 -1.87 -15.92 -10.61
N LEU A 53 -2.18 -15.40 -9.41
CA LEU A 53 -1.54 -14.21 -8.82
C LEU A 53 -0.25 -14.50 -8.04
N LYS A 54 0.18 -15.75 -7.96
CA LYS A 54 1.38 -16.16 -7.22
C LYS A 54 2.62 -15.67 -7.94
N GLY A 55 3.51 -15.00 -7.21
CA GLY A 55 4.76 -14.47 -7.77
C GLY A 55 4.61 -13.17 -8.57
N SER A 56 3.39 -12.68 -8.82
CA SER A 56 3.14 -11.47 -9.61
C SER A 56 3.22 -10.16 -8.80
N LYS A 57 3.84 -10.18 -7.61
CA LYS A 57 3.89 -9.04 -6.67
C LYS A 57 4.47 -7.78 -7.34
N TYR A 58 5.62 -7.91 -7.99
CA TYR A 58 6.32 -6.78 -8.58
C TYR A 58 5.72 -6.37 -9.93
N ASP A 59 5.08 -7.29 -10.65
CA ASP A 59 4.48 -7.00 -11.96
C ASP A 59 3.29 -6.05 -11.86
N ARG A 60 2.64 -6.03 -10.70
CA ARG A 60 1.46 -5.20 -10.38
C ARG A 60 1.79 -3.80 -9.85
N LEU A 61 3.06 -3.52 -9.57
CA LEU A 61 3.52 -2.20 -9.13
C LEU A 61 3.75 -1.25 -10.31
N TYR A 62 3.81 -1.78 -11.53
CA TYR A 62 3.96 -1.01 -12.75
C TYR A 62 2.59 -0.78 -13.40
N ASP A 63 2.36 0.45 -13.85
CA ASP A 63 1.31 0.73 -14.82
C ASP A 63 1.53 -0.12 -16.08
N GLN A 64 0.47 -0.51 -16.78
CA GLN A 64 0.53 -1.29 -18.01
C GLN A 64 1.41 -0.61 -19.07
N ALA A 65 1.46 0.73 -19.07
CA ALA A 65 2.33 1.53 -19.92
C ALA A 65 3.82 1.52 -19.50
N ASN A 66 4.14 1.23 -18.24
CA ASN A 66 5.49 1.20 -17.66
C ASN A 66 6.02 -0.23 -17.46
N ARG A 67 5.35 -1.23 -18.03
CA ARG A 67 5.71 -2.64 -17.91
C ARG A 67 6.93 -2.94 -18.77
N ILE A 68 7.99 -3.47 -18.17
CA ILE A 68 9.24 -3.82 -18.88
C ILE A 68 8.93 -4.98 -19.86
N PRO A 69 9.31 -4.92 -21.15
CA PRO A 69 8.85 -5.87 -22.18
C PRO A 69 9.27 -7.35 -22.02
N GLU A 70 10.06 -7.73 -21.01
CA GLU A 70 10.72 -9.05 -20.96
C GLU A 70 10.22 -10.02 -19.89
N LYS A 71 9.12 -9.69 -19.18
CA LYS A 71 8.45 -10.68 -18.35
C LYS A 71 7.11 -11.08 -18.97
N SER A 72 7.18 -12.11 -19.82
CA SER A 72 6.02 -12.94 -20.14
C SER A 72 5.28 -13.27 -18.85
N PRO A 73 3.96 -13.04 -18.76
CA PRO A 73 3.21 -13.47 -17.60
C PRO A 73 3.27 -15.00 -17.58
N ASN A 74 4.13 -15.55 -16.72
CA ASN A 74 4.07 -16.96 -16.33
C ASN A 74 2.86 -17.12 -15.40
N PHE A 75 1.66 -16.93 -15.95
CA PHE A 75 0.46 -17.48 -15.37
C PHE A 75 0.47 -18.98 -15.74
N ARG A 76 0.92 -19.81 -14.81
CA ARG A 76 0.73 -21.26 -14.85
C ARG A 76 -0.48 -21.62 -14.00
#